data_AF-A0A920PMD2-F1
#
_entry.id   AF-A0A920PMD2-F1
#
_cell.length_a   1.000
_cell.length_b   1.000
_cell.length_c   1.000
_cell.angle_alpha   90.00
_cell.angle_beta   90.00
_cell.angle_gamma   90.00
#
_symmetry.space_group_name_H-M   'P 1'
#
loop_
_entity.id
_entity.type
_entity.pdbx_description
1 polymer ?
#
loop_
_entity_poly.entity_id
_entity_poly.type
_entity_poly.pdbx_seq_one_letter_code
_entity_poly.pdbx_strand_id
1 'polypeptide(L)'
;MAEVKLFGYCNNISVRPGDEQTFHVTADGTSTAEAQLVRLIHGDQHPDGPGFIEEEVDCEINGTWEVKKQYTQVGSYLQVADPENRLCVNGSFSMFAYIWPSLHPKVGAQAVFGRYDDYNSVGYGIGIEPTGKLLFIVGDGKEFDHVEAEIPLQRHIWYFVGASYDAATGRATLYQAGVVNRYNSLWGKVTPMDYDSHVSEVLRFKPEHAPDISFLVGGTWDYHSNRGKFVNELYSGKIDRPGIVSRVLSRSEFDQICAGGKPPENDILAYWDTTVGYTDTGIGDTVTDTGPHGLHATGINKPVRAQTGWNWNGRNDCFRLAPEEYGGIELHDDSIIDCGWDVTNRLTIPENLKSGVYAIRLCAGDGTGLGEEYLVFFVRAKMPKAPIALLIPTASYLAYANDHLTFDAQMAQPIVGQTPIVSDIDIEVYQSPEFGLSTYDHHRDGAGVCYSSYRRPIVAMRPKYRQTMSGVTWQFPADLSIVAWLEHCNYDYEVLTDEDLHKEGVAALSPYKCVITGTHPEYYSETMLDGTEDFVAGGGRLIYMGGNGYYWNVDFCKDEPWCMEVRKLDSGMRAWNAKPGEHYMQTTGQKGGLWKNLGRPPQKALGVGFISQGFESCRPSGVCQTVGTARYRG
;
A
#
# COMPACT_ATOMS: atom_id res chain seq x y z
N MET A 1 -35.18 -5.10 1.00
CA MET A 1 -34.24 -4.95 2.13
C MET A 1 -32.89 -4.67 1.52
N ALA A 2 -32.04 -3.88 2.19
CA ALA A 2 -30.66 -3.72 1.73
C ALA A 2 -29.98 -5.10 1.76
N GLU A 3 -29.12 -5.37 0.78
CA GLU A 3 -28.29 -6.57 0.76
C GLU A 3 -27.41 -6.61 2.01
N VAL A 4 -27.31 -7.77 2.66
CA VAL A 4 -26.49 -7.94 3.87
C VAL A 4 -25.06 -8.22 3.44
N LYS A 5 -24.11 -7.41 3.92
CA LYS A 5 -22.69 -7.56 3.62
C LYS A 5 -21.86 -7.48 4.90
N LEU A 6 -20.90 -8.38 5.04
CA LEU A 6 -19.92 -8.40 6.14
C LEU A 6 -18.51 -8.40 5.57
N PHE A 7 -17.69 -7.47 6.08
CA PHE A 7 -16.25 -7.44 5.81
C PHE A 7 -15.49 -7.14 7.08
N GLY A 8 -14.30 -7.72 7.23
CA GLY A 8 -13.47 -7.42 8.38
C GLY A 8 -12.04 -7.84 8.25
N TYR A 9 -11.25 -7.47 9.25
CA TYR A 9 -9.86 -7.84 9.38
C TYR A 9 -9.43 -7.94 10.84
N CYS A 10 -8.20 -8.43 11.00
CA CYS A 10 -7.50 -8.69 12.24
C CYS A 10 -6.36 -7.66 12.41
N ASN A 11 -6.12 -7.15 13.62
CA ASN A 11 -5.01 -6.20 13.85
C ASN A 11 -3.62 -6.84 13.76
N ASN A 12 -3.50 -8.13 14.08
CA ASN A 12 -2.33 -8.98 13.88
C ASN A 12 -2.68 -10.20 13.01
N ILE A 13 -1.76 -10.60 12.14
CA ILE A 13 -1.92 -11.82 11.32
C ILE A 13 -1.45 -13.07 12.07
N SER A 14 -0.49 -12.95 12.98
CA SER A 14 0.11 -14.05 13.75
C SER A 14 0.12 -13.71 15.25
N VAL A 15 -0.33 -14.66 16.09
CA VAL A 15 -0.51 -14.50 17.54
C VAL A 15 -0.10 -15.76 18.30
N ARG A 16 0.15 -15.63 19.60
CA ARG A 16 0.42 -16.72 20.54
C ARG A 16 -0.67 -16.80 21.62
N PRO A 17 -0.85 -17.96 22.28
CA PRO A 17 -1.66 -18.04 23.49
C PRO A 17 -1.24 -17.00 24.55
N GLY A 18 -2.21 -16.19 24.96
CA GLY A 18 -2.05 -15.05 25.87
C GLY A 18 -1.93 -13.68 25.18
N ASP A 19 -1.73 -13.62 23.87
CA ASP A 19 -1.72 -12.35 23.13
C ASP A 19 -3.14 -11.79 23.00
N GLU A 20 -3.26 -10.46 22.92
CA GLU A 20 -4.53 -9.80 22.56
C GLU A 20 -4.68 -9.69 21.04
N GLN A 21 -5.83 -10.12 20.55
CA GLN A 21 -6.27 -9.97 19.16
C GLN A 21 -7.51 -9.08 19.11
N THR A 22 -7.55 -8.14 18.16
CA THR A 22 -8.71 -7.30 17.89
C THR A 22 -9.27 -7.57 16.49
N PHE A 23 -10.59 -7.49 16.41
CA PHE A 23 -11.36 -7.73 15.18
C PHE A 23 -12.11 -6.46 14.81
N HIS A 24 -12.04 -6.09 13.54
CA HIS A 24 -12.61 -4.87 12.98
C HIS A 24 -13.57 -5.26 11.88
N VAL A 25 -14.86 -4.95 12.04
CA VAL A 25 -15.92 -5.40 11.15
C VAL A 25 -16.76 -4.22 10.68
N THR A 26 -16.99 -4.14 9.38
CA THR A 26 -18.00 -3.27 8.77
C THR A 26 -19.17 -4.13 8.30
N ALA A 27 -20.39 -3.60 8.45
CA ALA A 27 -21.60 -4.29 8.05
C ALA A 27 -22.56 -3.36 7.33
N ASP A 28 -23.16 -3.85 6.24
CA ASP A 28 -24.28 -3.23 5.54
C ASP A 28 -25.53 -4.10 5.68
N GLY A 29 -26.70 -3.47 5.80
CA GLY A 29 -27.99 -4.17 5.85
C GLY A 29 -28.28 -4.96 7.15
N THR A 30 -27.38 -4.93 8.14
CA THR A 30 -27.54 -5.57 9.45
C THR A 30 -26.87 -4.77 10.57
N SER A 31 -27.29 -4.98 11.81
CA SER A 31 -26.62 -4.49 13.03
C SER A 31 -26.04 -5.61 13.90
N THR A 32 -26.25 -6.87 13.53
CA THR A 32 -25.75 -8.04 14.26
C THR A 32 -25.18 -9.08 13.29
N ALA A 33 -24.22 -9.86 13.78
CA ALA A 33 -23.68 -11.04 13.11
C ALA A 33 -23.38 -12.14 14.13
N GLU A 34 -23.64 -13.39 13.78
CA GLU A 34 -23.28 -14.54 14.61
C GLU A 34 -21.81 -14.90 14.38
N ALA A 35 -21.02 -14.92 15.45
CA ALA A 35 -19.60 -15.22 15.41
C ALA A 35 -19.27 -16.60 15.98
N GLN A 36 -18.38 -17.32 15.29
CA GLN A 36 -17.89 -18.61 15.72
C GLN A 36 -16.38 -18.71 15.45
N LEU A 37 -15.59 -18.98 16.49
CA LEU A 37 -14.20 -19.36 16.31
C LEU A 37 -14.13 -20.73 15.63
N VAL A 38 -13.38 -20.81 14.54
CA VAL A 38 -13.18 -22.04 13.77
C VAL A 38 -11.69 -22.30 13.55
N ARG A 39 -11.31 -23.57 13.58
CA ARG A 39 -10.01 -24.07 13.09
C ARG A 39 -10.18 -24.48 11.63
N LEU A 40 -9.41 -23.88 10.74
CA LEU A 40 -9.51 -24.11 9.31
C LEU A 40 -8.60 -25.27 8.88
N ILE A 41 -9.15 -26.23 8.15
CA ILE A 41 -8.44 -27.46 7.75
C ILE A 41 -8.29 -27.55 6.23
N HIS A 42 -9.37 -27.36 5.47
CA HIS A 42 -9.34 -27.46 4.01
C HIS A 42 -10.24 -26.40 3.38
N GLY A 43 -9.72 -25.68 2.37
CA GLY A 43 -10.42 -24.58 1.70
C GLY A 43 -11.15 -24.96 0.41
N ASP A 44 -10.62 -25.94 -0.34
CA ASP A 44 -11.12 -26.25 -1.68
C ASP A 44 -12.45 -27.05 -1.64
N GLN A 45 -13.48 -26.47 -2.25
CA GLN A 45 -14.83 -27.04 -2.39
C GLN A 45 -15.00 -27.92 -3.63
N HIS A 46 -13.94 -28.18 -4.40
CA HIS A 46 -14.04 -29.03 -5.59
C HIS A 46 -14.57 -30.43 -5.24
N PRO A 47 -15.57 -30.95 -5.98
CA PRO A 47 -16.26 -32.20 -5.62
C PRO A 47 -15.38 -33.45 -5.70
N ASP A 48 -14.29 -33.40 -6.47
CA ASP A 48 -13.31 -34.50 -6.57
C ASP A 48 -12.31 -34.52 -5.39
N GLY A 49 -12.30 -33.47 -4.56
CA GLY A 49 -11.45 -33.36 -3.38
C GLY A 49 -12.18 -33.72 -2.07
N PRO A 50 -11.55 -33.49 -0.91
CA PRO A 50 -12.17 -33.74 0.39
C PRO A 50 -13.27 -32.72 0.75
N GLY A 51 -13.45 -31.66 -0.05
CA GLY A 51 -14.40 -30.57 0.22
C GLY A 51 -13.90 -29.61 1.30
N PHE A 52 -14.66 -28.55 1.58
CA PHE A 52 -14.33 -27.59 2.65
C PHE A 52 -14.45 -28.24 4.03
N ILE A 53 -13.44 -28.04 4.88
CA ILE A 53 -13.38 -28.63 6.23
C ILE A 53 -12.92 -27.56 7.23
N GLU A 54 -13.71 -27.39 8.28
CA GLU A 54 -13.37 -26.60 9.46
C GLU A 54 -13.92 -27.29 10.72
N GLU A 55 -13.39 -26.90 11.88
CA GLU A 55 -13.82 -27.38 13.18
C GLU A 55 -14.22 -26.20 14.06
N GLU A 56 -15.43 -26.22 14.61
CA GLU A 56 -15.86 -25.21 15.58
C GLU A 56 -15.12 -25.38 16.91
N VAL A 57 -14.65 -24.27 17.46
CA VAL A 57 -13.92 -24.23 18.73
C VAL A 57 -14.73 -23.42 19.74
N ASP A 58 -15.01 -24.04 20.88
CA ASP A 58 -15.65 -23.34 21.99
C ASP A 58 -14.73 -22.24 22.52
N CYS A 59 -15.26 -21.02 22.59
CA CYS A 59 -14.50 -19.82 22.91
C CYS A 59 -15.45 -18.74 23.43
N GLU A 60 -14.97 -17.91 24.36
CA GLU A 60 -15.75 -16.81 24.95
C GLU A 60 -16.20 -15.76 23.95
N ILE A 61 -15.54 -15.67 22.78
CA ILE A 61 -15.88 -14.70 21.73
C ILE A 61 -17.06 -15.16 20.84
N ASN A 62 -17.49 -16.42 20.97
CA ASN A 62 -18.59 -16.96 20.17
C ASN A 62 -19.95 -16.34 20.56
N GLY A 63 -20.88 -16.28 19.60
CA GLY A 63 -22.22 -15.74 19.76
C GLY A 63 -22.46 -14.44 18.98
N THR A 64 -23.51 -13.71 19.33
CA THR A 64 -23.92 -12.52 18.59
C THR A 64 -22.97 -11.35 18.84
N TRP A 65 -22.42 -10.79 17.76
CA TRP A 65 -21.66 -9.54 17.75
C TRP A 65 -22.53 -8.39 17.29
N GLU A 66 -22.40 -7.23 17.95
CA GLU A 66 -22.92 -5.96 17.45
C GLU A 66 -21.98 -5.43 16.37
N VAL A 67 -22.52 -5.14 15.19
CA VAL A 67 -21.77 -4.64 14.03
C VAL A 67 -22.41 -3.37 13.48
N LYS A 68 -21.61 -2.54 12.83
CA LYS A 68 -22.06 -1.27 12.24
C LYS A 68 -21.34 -1.00 10.92
N LYS A 69 -21.91 -0.13 10.09
CA LYS A 69 -21.19 0.44 8.95
C LYS A 69 -20.01 1.28 9.47
N GLN A 70 -18.84 0.98 8.98
CA GLN A 70 -17.60 1.73 9.20
C GLN A 70 -17.10 2.27 7.86
N TYR A 71 -16.44 3.43 7.90
CA TYR A 71 -15.97 4.13 6.71
C TYR A 71 -14.44 4.18 6.69
N THR A 72 -13.86 4.02 5.51
CA THR A 72 -12.40 3.98 5.29
C THR A 72 -11.92 5.28 4.68
N GLN A 73 -10.81 5.84 5.17
CA GLN A 73 -10.07 6.87 4.44
C GLN A 73 -9.27 6.22 3.31
N VAL A 74 -9.62 6.58 2.08
CA VAL A 74 -8.93 6.13 0.86
C VAL A 74 -7.96 7.22 0.40
N GLY A 75 -6.84 6.83 -0.19
CA GLY A 75 -5.83 7.72 -0.76
C GLY A 75 -4.77 8.17 0.23
N SER A 76 -3.59 8.47 -0.29
CA SER A 76 -2.43 8.92 0.48
C SER A 76 -2.28 10.43 0.45
N TYR A 77 -1.92 11.03 1.57
CA TYR A 77 -1.67 12.47 1.72
C TYR A 77 -0.71 12.73 2.89
N LEU A 78 -0.23 13.97 3.03
CA LEU A 78 0.48 14.41 4.24
C LEU A 78 -0.42 15.28 5.09
N GLN A 79 -0.45 15.00 6.39
CA GLN A 79 -1.17 15.80 7.37
C GLN A 79 -0.19 16.56 8.27
N VAL A 80 -0.38 17.88 8.39
CA VAL A 80 0.47 18.75 9.22
C VAL A 80 -0.13 18.92 10.60
N ALA A 81 0.65 18.62 11.64
CA ALA A 81 0.26 18.96 13.00
C ALA A 81 0.52 20.46 13.25
N ASP A 82 -0.55 21.23 13.44
CA ASP A 82 -0.49 22.69 13.69
C ASP A 82 -1.30 23.09 14.94
N PRO A 83 -0.86 22.67 16.15
CA PRO A 83 -1.60 22.90 17.39
C PRO A 83 -1.73 24.37 17.77
N GLU A 84 -0.83 25.23 17.26
CA GLU A 84 -0.81 26.66 17.52
C GLU A 84 -1.52 27.47 16.42
N ASN A 85 -2.13 26.80 15.43
CA ASN A 85 -2.83 27.42 14.31
C ASN A 85 -1.96 28.45 13.55
N ARG A 86 -0.67 28.16 13.40
CA ARG A 86 0.29 29.05 12.72
C ARG A 86 0.01 29.17 11.22
N LEU A 87 -0.64 28.17 10.64
CA LEU A 87 -1.08 28.16 9.26
C LEU A 87 -2.50 28.75 9.08
N CYS A 88 -3.13 29.28 10.14
CA CYS A 88 -4.30 30.15 10.02
C CYS A 88 -3.85 31.59 9.67
N VAL A 89 -3.41 31.78 8.44
CA VAL A 89 -2.78 33.05 8.04
C VAL A 89 -3.82 34.13 7.76
N ASN A 90 -3.94 35.11 8.68
CA ASN A 90 -4.83 36.27 8.54
C ASN A 90 -4.21 37.43 7.73
N GLY A 91 -2.89 37.40 7.54
CA GLY A 91 -2.12 38.39 6.80
C GLY A 91 -1.88 37.98 5.34
N SER A 92 -1.02 38.73 4.66
CA SER A 92 -0.54 38.35 3.33
C SER A 92 0.38 37.13 3.45
N PHE A 93 0.38 36.27 2.44
CA PHE A 93 1.21 35.06 2.44
C PHE A 93 1.55 34.63 1.02
N SER A 94 2.52 33.74 0.90
CA SER A 94 2.78 33.01 -0.34
C SER A 94 3.09 31.56 -0.04
N MET A 95 2.77 30.69 -0.99
CA MET A 95 2.99 29.27 -0.90
C MET A 95 3.52 28.73 -2.21
N PHE A 96 4.28 27.64 -2.17
CA PHE A 96 4.92 27.08 -3.35
C PHE A 96 5.26 25.60 -3.15
N ALA A 97 5.44 24.88 -4.25
CA ALA A 97 6.03 23.55 -4.28
C ALA A 97 6.54 23.22 -5.68
N TYR A 98 7.35 22.18 -5.78
CA TYR A 98 7.55 21.47 -7.04
C TYR A 98 6.52 20.34 -7.13
N ILE A 99 5.89 20.18 -8.30
CA ILE A 99 4.86 19.15 -8.52
C ILE A 99 5.10 18.40 -9.82
N TRP A 100 4.67 17.14 -9.86
CA TRP A 100 4.69 16.26 -11.02
C TRP A 100 3.33 15.57 -11.12
N PRO A 101 2.33 16.19 -11.74
CA PRO A 101 0.95 15.68 -11.69
C PRO A 101 0.76 14.51 -12.66
N SER A 102 0.03 13.48 -12.23
CA SER A 102 -0.33 12.37 -13.12
C SER A 102 -1.33 12.78 -14.20
N LEU A 103 -2.27 13.66 -13.83
CA LEU A 103 -3.42 14.10 -14.64
C LEU A 103 -4.12 12.94 -15.34
N HIS A 104 -4.17 11.78 -14.68
CA HIS A 104 -4.82 10.62 -15.26
C HIS A 104 -6.32 10.88 -15.36
N PRO A 105 -7.01 10.57 -16.49
CA PRO A 105 -8.42 10.93 -16.68
C PRO A 105 -9.40 10.35 -15.65
N LYS A 106 -8.98 9.34 -14.88
CA LYS A 106 -9.76 8.75 -13.79
C LYS A 106 -9.63 9.55 -12.48
N VAL A 107 -8.60 10.39 -12.34
CA VAL A 107 -8.34 11.25 -11.17
C VAL A 107 -8.93 12.62 -11.49
N GLY A 108 -10.04 12.97 -10.83
CA GLY A 108 -10.85 14.17 -11.13
C GLY A 108 -10.19 15.49 -10.69
N ALA A 109 -10.95 16.35 -10.03
CA ALA A 109 -10.40 17.52 -9.34
C ALA A 109 -9.43 17.09 -8.23
N GLN A 110 -8.37 17.86 -8.02
CA GLN A 110 -7.28 17.50 -7.10
C GLN A 110 -6.80 18.71 -6.33
N ALA A 111 -6.51 18.52 -5.04
CA ALA A 111 -5.91 19.53 -4.19
C ALA A 111 -4.43 19.21 -3.94
N VAL A 112 -3.55 20.11 -4.34
CA VAL A 112 -2.10 19.90 -4.25
C VAL A 112 -1.61 20.13 -2.82
N PHE A 113 -1.90 21.29 -2.24
CA PHE A 113 -1.62 21.59 -0.83
C PHE A 113 -2.37 22.83 -0.36
N GLY A 114 -2.77 22.84 0.91
CA GLY A 114 -3.50 23.95 1.50
C GLY A 114 -4.15 23.60 2.82
N ARG A 115 -4.84 24.59 3.40
CA ARG A 115 -5.70 24.43 4.56
C ARG A 115 -7.11 24.81 4.12
N TYR A 116 -7.80 23.87 3.49
CA TYR A 116 -9.10 24.10 2.86
C TYR A 116 -10.10 23.01 3.22
N ASP A 117 -11.34 23.41 3.45
CA ASP A 117 -12.51 22.57 3.71
C ASP A 117 -13.56 22.84 2.64
N ASP A 118 -13.80 21.84 1.80
CA ASP A 118 -14.71 21.92 0.66
C ASP A 118 -16.16 22.08 1.12
N TYR A 119 -16.55 21.36 2.17
CA TYR A 119 -17.93 21.33 2.68
C TYR A 119 -18.37 22.70 3.17
N ASN A 120 -17.50 23.38 3.93
CA ASN A 120 -17.78 24.71 4.47
C ASN A 120 -17.26 25.84 3.57
N SER A 121 -16.55 25.55 2.48
CA SER A 121 -15.91 26.55 1.60
C SER A 121 -15.06 27.55 2.40
N VAL A 122 -14.15 27.05 3.23
CA VAL A 122 -13.34 27.86 4.15
C VAL A 122 -11.87 27.52 4.04
N GLY A 123 -11.02 28.56 4.04
CA GLY A 123 -9.57 28.42 4.05
C GLY A 123 -8.92 28.85 2.74
N TYR A 124 -7.81 28.20 2.40
CA TYR A 124 -7.04 28.49 1.20
C TYR A 124 -6.26 27.27 0.70
N GLY A 125 -5.97 27.21 -0.60
CA GLY A 125 -5.16 26.13 -1.15
C GLY A 125 -4.84 26.28 -2.63
N ILE A 126 -3.89 25.47 -3.11
CA ILE A 126 -3.61 25.27 -4.53
C ILE A 126 -4.20 23.93 -4.96
N GLY A 127 -4.95 23.94 -6.04
CA GLY A 127 -5.56 22.76 -6.64
C GLY A 127 -5.33 22.66 -8.14
N ILE A 128 -5.93 21.64 -8.74
CA ILE A 128 -5.96 21.34 -10.16
C ILE A 128 -7.41 21.00 -10.52
N GLU A 129 -7.97 21.75 -11.44
CA GLU A 129 -9.31 21.50 -11.96
C GLU A 129 -9.35 20.27 -12.88
N PRO A 130 -10.54 19.69 -13.16
CA PRO A 130 -10.67 18.55 -14.08
C PRO A 130 -10.14 18.81 -15.50
N THR A 131 -9.99 20.08 -15.90
CA THR A 131 -9.39 20.49 -17.18
C THR A 131 -7.86 20.42 -17.18
N GLY A 132 -7.24 20.18 -16.02
CA GLY A 132 -5.79 20.17 -15.81
C GLY A 132 -5.20 21.53 -15.48
N LYS A 133 -6.01 22.59 -15.32
CA LYS A 133 -5.52 23.92 -14.98
C LYS A 133 -5.24 24.04 -13.48
N LEU A 134 -4.14 24.70 -13.17
CA LEU A 134 -3.76 25.05 -11.80
C LEU A 134 -4.64 26.21 -11.30
N LEU A 135 -4.99 26.17 -10.02
CA LEU A 135 -5.81 27.20 -9.39
C LEU A 135 -5.33 27.49 -7.97
N PHE A 136 -5.55 28.72 -7.51
CA PHE A 136 -5.42 29.12 -6.12
C PHE A 136 -6.78 29.59 -5.60
N ILE A 137 -7.30 28.93 -4.57
CA ILE A 137 -8.62 29.18 -3.98
C ILE A 137 -8.47 29.87 -2.62
N VAL A 138 -9.41 30.76 -2.32
CA VAL A 138 -9.72 31.22 -0.96
C VAL A 138 -11.22 31.08 -0.69
N GLY A 139 -11.57 30.66 0.52
CA GLY A 139 -12.96 30.50 0.97
C GLY A 139 -13.24 31.29 2.24
N ASP A 140 -14.42 31.92 2.32
CA ASP A 140 -14.85 32.76 3.45
C ASP A 140 -15.84 32.07 4.41
N GLY A 141 -16.05 30.75 4.25
CA GLY A 141 -17.05 30.00 5.02
C GLY A 141 -18.46 30.03 4.44
N LYS A 142 -18.66 30.69 3.29
CA LYS A 142 -19.94 30.73 2.57
C LYS A 142 -19.77 30.49 1.08
N GLU A 143 -18.81 31.18 0.47
CA GLU A 143 -18.44 31.05 -0.93
C GLU A 143 -16.91 31.00 -1.06
N PHE A 144 -16.44 30.66 -2.26
CA PHE A 144 -15.04 30.68 -2.60
C PHE A 144 -14.79 31.55 -3.84
N ASP A 145 -13.56 32.04 -3.95
CA ASP A 145 -13.05 32.71 -5.15
C ASP A 145 -11.69 32.13 -5.50
N HIS A 146 -11.30 32.24 -6.77
CA HIS A 146 -10.03 31.65 -7.22
C HIS A 146 -9.35 32.47 -8.31
N VAL A 147 -8.05 32.25 -8.47
CA VAL A 147 -7.28 32.63 -9.66
C VAL A 147 -6.89 31.36 -10.39
N GLU A 148 -7.12 31.34 -11.70
CA GLU A 148 -6.85 30.19 -12.58
C GLU A 148 -5.60 30.47 -13.46
N ALA A 149 -4.86 29.42 -13.81
CA ALA A 149 -3.79 29.49 -14.80
C ALA A 149 -4.34 29.65 -16.24
N GLU A 150 -3.56 30.30 -17.11
CA GLU A 150 -3.92 30.52 -18.51
C GLU A 150 -3.89 29.22 -19.34
N ILE A 151 -3.02 28.29 -18.96
CA ILE A 151 -2.77 27.03 -19.68
C ILE A 151 -2.77 25.83 -18.73
N PRO A 152 -3.24 24.66 -19.20
CA PRO A 152 -3.29 23.46 -18.37
C PRO A 152 -1.90 22.85 -18.15
N LEU A 153 -1.73 22.24 -16.99
CA LEU A 153 -0.60 21.38 -16.67
C LEU A 153 -0.56 20.19 -17.64
N GLN A 154 0.62 19.61 -17.80
CA GLN A 154 0.85 18.42 -18.60
C GLN A 154 1.20 17.24 -17.71
N ARG A 155 0.65 16.07 -18.04
CA ARG A 155 0.92 14.85 -17.27
C ARG A 155 2.41 14.55 -17.23
N HIS A 156 2.88 14.18 -16.05
CA HIS A 156 4.24 13.69 -15.82
C HIS A 156 5.34 14.69 -16.22
N ILE A 157 5.05 16.00 -16.10
CA ILE A 157 6.01 17.09 -16.27
C ILE A 157 6.25 17.73 -14.90
N TRP A 158 7.50 18.01 -14.56
CA TRP A 158 7.80 18.77 -13.34
C TRP A 158 7.51 20.26 -13.54
N TYR A 159 6.75 20.82 -12.60
CA TYR A 159 6.47 22.24 -12.49
C TYR A 159 6.96 22.77 -11.15
N PHE A 160 7.41 24.02 -11.13
CA PHE A 160 7.36 24.83 -9.92
C PHE A 160 6.05 25.62 -9.94
N VAL A 161 5.26 25.49 -8.89
CA VAL A 161 3.99 26.20 -8.72
C VAL A 161 4.03 27.05 -7.46
N GLY A 162 3.38 28.21 -7.50
CA GLY A 162 3.26 29.06 -6.33
C GLY A 162 2.08 30.02 -6.43
N ALA A 163 1.63 30.49 -5.28
CA ALA A 163 0.60 31.51 -5.19
C ALA A 163 1.00 32.53 -4.12
N SER A 164 0.65 33.80 -4.33
CA SER A 164 0.76 34.85 -3.33
C SER A 164 -0.58 35.56 -3.14
N TYR A 165 -0.95 35.85 -1.90
CA TYR A 165 -2.16 36.57 -1.54
C TYR A 165 -1.82 37.80 -0.70
N ASP A 166 -2.29 38.97 -1.12
CA ASP A 166 -2.16 40.22 -0.39
C ASP A 166 -3.46 40.54 0.39
N ALA A 167 -3.45 40.35 1.70
CA ALA A 167 -4.62 40.55 2.55
C ALA A 167 -5.11 42.01 2.60
N ALA A 168 -4.23 42.99 2.30
CA ALA A 168 -4.59 44.40 2.28
C ALA A 168 -5.42 44.75 1.04
N THR A 169 -5.06 44.19 -0.11
CA THR A 169 -5.68 44.53 -1.41
C THR A 169 -6.64 43.46 -1.93
N GLY A 170 -6.60 42.25 -1.39
CA GLY A 170 -7.30 41.08 -1.92
C GLY A 170 -6.66 40.51 -3.18
N ARG A 171 -5.48 41.03 -3.60
CA ARG A 171 -4.81 40.58 -4.82
C ARG A 171 -4.20 39.20 -4.61
N ALA A 172 -4.53 38.28 -5.50
CA ALA A 172 -3.86 37.00 -5.64
C ALA A 172 -3.03 36.97 -6.93
N THR A 173 -1.93 36.23 -6.88
CA THR A 173 -1.08 35.96 -8.05
C THR A 173 -0.74 34.49 -8.07
N LEU A 174 -0.98 33.83 -9.20
CA LEU A 174 -0.65 32.43 -9.44
C LEU A 174 0.59 32.36 -10.36
N TYR A 175 1.53 31.51 -9.99
CA TYR A 175 2.79 31.27 -10.68
C TYR A 175 2.88 29.79 -11.05
N GLN A 176 3.16 29.51 -12.32
CA GLN A 176 3.39 28.17 -12.86
C GLN A 176 4.58 28.26 -13.81
N ALA A 177 5.59 27.42 -13.61
CA ALA A 177 6.74 27.33 -14.51
C ALA A 177 7.20 25.87 -14.70
N GLY A 178 7.49 25.48 -15.93
CA GLY A 178 8.03 24.15 -16.22
C GLY A 178 9.52 24.04 -15.86
N VAL A 179 9.90 23.04 -15.05
CA VAL A 179 11.31 22.81 -14.63
C VAL A 179 11.91 21.55 -15.28
N VAL A 180 11.57 21.33 -16.55
CA VAL A 180 11.97 20.15 -17.32
C VAL A 180 13.49 20.09 -17.54
N ASN A 181 14.07 18.96 -17.20
CA ASN A 181 15.45 18.62 -17.56
C ASN A 181 15.50 17.44 -18.54
N ARG A 182 16.65 16.77 -18.71
CA ARG A 182 16.79 15.66 -19.67
C ARG A 182 16.22 14.32 -19.18
N TYR A 183 15.84 14.24 -17.90
CA TYR A 183 15.60 12.99 -17.19
C TYR A 183 14.31 13.00 -16.34
N ASN A 184 13.95 14.15 -15.76
CA ASN A 184 12.94 14.21 -14.70
C ASN A 184 11.48 14.12 -15.19
N SER A 185 11.22 14.33 -16.48
CA SER A 185 9.87 14.54 -17.03
C SER A 185 9.58 13.60 -18.20
N LEU A 186 8.30 13.44 -18.55
CA LEU A 186 7.83 12.58 -19.64
C LEU A 186 8.46 12.93 -20.98
N TRP A 187 8.57 14.23 -21.27
CA TRP A 187 9.22 14.73 -22.47
C TRP A 187 10.53 15.43 -22.13
N GLY A 188 11.50 15.35 -23.03
CA GLY A 188 12.75 16.10 -22.93
C GLY A 188 12.65 17.50 -23.51
N LYS A 189 13.74 18.28 -23.38
CA LYS A 189 13.86 19.68 -23.82
C LYS A 189 13.63 19.95 -25.33
N VAL A 190 13.52 18.91 -26.15
CA VAL A 190 13.29 19.04 -27.60
C VAL A 190 11.82 19.28 -27.94
N THR A 191 10.90 19.00 -27.02
CA THR A 191 9.48 19.25 -27.19
C THR A 191 9.20 20.74 -26.97
N PRO A 192 8.75 21.49 -27.99
CA PRO A 192 8.56 22.94 -27.91
C PRO A 192 7.22 23.27 -27.25
N MET A 193 7.09 22.97 -25.96
CA MET A 193 5.92 23.34 -25.16
C MET A 193 6.23 24.55 -24.30
N ASP A 194 5.26 25.46 -24.24
CA ASP A 194 5.23 26.51 -23.23
C ASP A 194 4.47 25.98 -22.01
N TYR A 195 5.09 26.09 -20.85
CA TYR A 195 4.59 25.58 -19.58
C TYR A 195 4.20 26.70 -18.62
N ASP A 196 4.57 27.94 -18.95
CA ASP A 196 4.58 29.03 -18.00
C ASP A 196 3.23 29.74 -17.99
N SER A 197 2.76 30.08 -16.80
CA SER A 197 1.55 30.89 -16.60
C SER A 197 1.77 31.81 -15.41
N HIS A 198 1.36 33.07 -15.54
CA HIS A 198 1.51 34.06 -14.48
C HIS A 198 0.31 35.02 -14.48
N VAL A 199 -0.64 34.76 -13.58
CA VAL A 199 -1.94 35.43 -13.55
C VAL A 199 -2.11 36.18 -12.25
N SER A 200 -2.67 37.39 -12.29
CA SER A 200 -3.00 38.13 -11.08
C SER A 200 -4.38 38.77 -11.16
N GLU A 201 -5.19 38.52 -10.15
CA GLU A 201 -6.54 39.05 -10.01
C GLU A 201 -6.78 39.57 -8.60
N VAL A 202 -7.88 40.30 -8.41
CA VAL A 202 -8.33 40.74 -7.08
C VAL A 202 -9.53 39.87 -6.71
N LEU A 203 -9.33 39.03 -5.69
CA LEU A 203 -10.36 38.13 -5.20
C LEU A 203 -11.41 38.91 -4.41
N ARG A 204 -12.66 38.51 -4.56
CA ARG A 204 -13.82 39.09 -3.88
C ARG A 204 -13.83 38.77 -2.39
N PHE A 205 -13.28 37.61 -2.03
CA PHE A 205 -13.31 37.05 -0.68
C PHE A 205 -11.93 37.01 -0.04
N LYS A 206 -11.93 36.90 1.28
CA LYS A 206 -10.72 36.70 2.08
C LYS A 206 -10.78 35.32 2.72
N PRO A 207 -9.64 34.63 2.86
CA PRO A 207 -9.63 33.33 3.51
C PRO A 207 -10.06 33.49 4.97
N GLU A 208 -11.13 32.80 5.36
CA GLU A 208 -11.44 32.52 6.76
C GLU A 208 -10.84 31.18 7.18
N HIS A 209 -10.74 30.92 8.48
CA HIS A 209 -10.09 29.71 9.01
C HIS A 209 -11.01 28.98 9.98
N ALA A 210 -11.37 27.73 9.66
CA ALA A 210 -12.04 26.83 10.60
C ALA A 210 -11.00 26.28 11.60
N PRO A 211 -11.23 26.25 12.92
CA PRO A 211 -10.22 25.87 13.92
C PRO A 211 -9.89 24.37 13.94
N ASP A 212 -10.67 23.54 13.26
CA ASP A 212 -10.71 22.08 13.39
C ASP A 212 -10.32 21.36 12.08
N ILE A 213 -9.54 22.03 11.24
CA ILE A 213 -8.91 21.46 10.04
C ILE A 213 -7.39 21.72 10.09
N SER A 214 -6.61 20.76 9.60
CA SER A 214 -5.16 20.93 9.44
C SER A 214 -4.80 21.32 8.02
N PHE A 215 -3.59 21.84 7.84
CA PHE A 215 -2.99 21.92 6.51
C PHE A 215 -2.71 20.51 5.99
N LEU A 216 -3.05 20.28 4.72
CA LEU A 216 -2.85 19.02 4.00
C LEU A 216 -1.95 19.25 2.80
N VAL A 217 -1.17 18.23 2.47
CA VAL A 217 -0.51 18.10 1.17
C VAL A 217 -1.13 16.89 0.48
N GLY A 218 -1.79 17.13 -0.65
CA GLY A 218 -2.43 16.10 -1.46
C GLY A 218 -3.89 15.80 -1.13
N GLY A 219 -4.67 16.77 -0.65
CA GLY A 219 -6.11 16.63 -0.45
C GLY A 219 -6.74 17.83 0.26
N THR A 220 -8.07 17.81 0.37
CA THR A 220 -8.91 18.80 1.09
C THR A 220 -9.73 18.13 2.17
N TRP A 221 -10.16 18.89 3.18
CA TRP A 221 -11.12 18.40 4.15
C TRP A 221 -12.54 18.43 3.58
N ASP A 222 -13.34 17.43 3.95
CA ASP A 222 -14.75 17.33 3.59
C ASP A 222 -15.52 16.66 4.75
N TYR A 223 -16.85 16.70 4.71
CA TYR A 223 -17.72 16.17 5.74
C TYR A 223 -18.97 15.49 5.17
N HIS A 224 -19.31 14.33 5.71
CA HIS A 224 -20.57 13.67 5.44
C HIS A 224 -21.25 13.23 6.75
N SER A 225 -22.56 13.40 6.86
CA SER A 225 -23.33 13.19 8.10
C SER A 225 -23.16 11.81 8.72
N ASN A 226 -22.97 10.76 7.90
CA ASN A 226 -22.77 9.39 8.38
C ASN A 226 -21.30 9.02 8.64
N ARG A 227 -20.35 9.69 7.96
CA ARG A 227 -18.91 9.38 7.98
C ARG A 227 -18.12 10.25 8.94
N GLY A 228 -18.61 11.46 9.21
CA GLY A 228 -17.83 12.53 9.83
C GLY A 228 -16.90 13.19 8.81
N LYS A 229 -15.80 13.75 9.31
CA LYS A 229 -14.77 14.40 8.50
C LYS A 229 -13.90 13.39 7.77
N PHE A 230 -13.49 13.73 6.56
CA PHE A 230 -12.58 12.92 5.75
C PHE A 230 -11.78 13.80 4.80
N VAL A 231 -10.79 13.20 4.12
CA VAL A 231 -10.01 13.87 3.07
C VAL A 231 -10.53 13.48 1.69
N ASN A 232 -10.79 14.49 0.86
CA ASN A 232 -11.30 14.39 -0.52
C ASN A 232 -10.34 15.07 -1.51
N GLU A 233 -10.71 15.10 -2.79
CA GLU A 233 -9.96 15.70 -3.92
C GLU A 233 -8.46 15.38 -3.86
N LEU A 234 -8.14 14.10 -3.64
CA LEU A 234 -6.77 13.66 -3.41
C LEU A 234 -5.90 13.87 -4.64
N TYR A 235 -4.67 14.34 -4.42
CA TYR A 235 -3.70 14.55 -5.49
C TYR A 235 -3.04 13.23 -5.90
N SER A 236 -2.90 13.03 -7.20
CA SER A 236 -2.10 11.94 -7.77
C SER A 236 -0.89 12.48 -8.54
N GLY A 237 0.30 12.08 -8.11
CA GLY A 237 1.56 12.58 -8.64
C GLY A 237 2.59 12.84 -7.55
N LYS A 238 3.71 13.48 -7.90
CA LYS A 238 4.76 13.79 -6.93
C LYS A 238 4.71 15.23 -6.46
N ILE A 239 5.04 15.42 -5.19
CA ILE A 239 5.34 16.73 -4.64
C ILE A 239 6.76 16.75 -4.06
N ASP A 240 7.44 17.89 -4.17
CA ASP A 240 8.79 18.10 -3.67
C ASP A 240 8.91 19.52 -3.08
N ARG A 241 9.46 19.59 -1.86
CA ARG A 241 9.74 20.82 -1.09
C ARG A 241 8.62 21.86 -1.04
N PRO A 242 7.39 21.51 -0.57
CA PRO A 242 6.36 22.50 -0.35
C PRO A 242 6.73 23.47 0.77
N GLY A 243 6.26 24.71 0.68
CA GLY A 243 6.49 25.74 1.69
C GLY A 243 5.48 26.87 1.68
N ILE A 244 5.44 27.59 2.79
CA ILE A 244 4.59 28.77 3.01
C ILE A 244 5.35 29.85 3.78
N VAL A 245 5.19 31.10 3.35
CA VAL A 245 5.82 32.30 3.91
C VAL A 245 4.79 33.38 4.26
N SER A 246 5.08 34.21 5.26
CA SER A 246 4.17 35.20 5.84
C SER A 246 4.08 36.53 5.09
N ARG A 247 4.37 36.55 3.79
CA ARG A 247 4.23 37.74 2.93
C ARG A 247 4.04 37.40 1.46
N VAL A 248 3.73 38.42 0.67
CA VAL A 248 3.74 38.35 -0.80
C VAL A 248 5.19 38.21 -1.30
N LEU A 249 5.45 37.16 -2.07
CA LEU A 249 6.68 36.98 -2.84
C LEU A 249 6.52 37.64 -4.21
N SER A 250 7.58 38.30 -4.67
CA SER A 250 7.66 38.82 -6.03
C SER A 250 8.00 37.73 -7.03
N ARG A 251 7.78 37.98 -8.33
CA ARG A 251 8.13 37.03 -9.41
C ARG A 251 9.59 36.60 -9.36
N SER A 252 10.52 37.53 -9.11
CA SER A 252 11.95 37.20 -9.02
C SER A 252 12.29 36.31 -7.82
N GLU A 253 11.53 36.41 -6.73
CA GLU A 253 11.71 35.54 -5.57
C GLU A 253 11.18 34.14 -5.85
N PHE A 254 10.04 34.01 -6.54
CA PHE A 254 9.58 32.73 -7.07
C PHE A 254 10.59 32.13 -8.06
N ASP A 255 11.13 32.92 -9.00
CA ASP A 255 12.16 32.46 -9.95
C ASP A 255 13.41 31.95 -9.23
N GLN A 256 13.83 32.60 -8.14
CA GLN A 256 14.96 32.15 -7.31
C GLN A 256 14.67 30.80 -6.64
N ILE A 257 13.47 30.62 -6.08
CA ILE A 257 13.08 29.37 -5.43
C ILE A 257 12.96 28.26 -6.50
N CYS A 258 12.34 28.55 -7.64
CA CYS A 258 12.20 27.68 -8.82
C CYS A 258 13.54 27.17 -9.37
N ALA A 259 14.61 27.95 -9.23
CA ALA A 259 15.97 27.55 -9.58
C ALA A 259 16.69 26.70 -8.51
N GLY A 260 16.00 26.31 -7.43
CA GLY A 260 16.53 25.57 -6.29
C GLY A 260 17.03 26.43 -5.13
N GLY A 261 16.72 27.73 -5.12
CA GLY A 261 16.99 28.62 -4.00
C GLY A 261 16.10 28.33 -2.79
N LYS A 262 16.56 28.72 -1.60
CA LYS A 262 15.74 28.65 -0.38
C LYS A 262 14.73 29.83 -0.31
N PRO A 263 13.57 29.63 0.33
CA PRO A 263 12.68 30.74 0.65
C PRO A 263 13.36 31.75 1.61
N PRO A 264 12.89 33.01 1.65
CA PRO A 264 13.41 34.03 2.56
C PRO A 264 13.29 33.62 4.04
N GLU A 265 14.42 33.37 4.70
CA GLU A 265 14.47 32.71 6.02
C GLU A 265 13.61 33.38 7.11
N ASN A 266 13.58 34.71 7.14
CA ASN A 266 12.84 35.46 8.15
C ASN A 266 11.31 35.42 7.96
N ASP A 267 10.84 34.98 6.80
CA ASP A 267 9.43 34.98 6.43
C ASP A 267 8.82 33.57 6.42
N ILE A 268 9.60 32.51 6.67
CA ILE A 268 9.13 31.11 6.62
C ILE A 268 8.13 30.85 7.75
N LEU A 269 6.94 30.41 7.39
CA LEU A 269 5.97 29.83 8.32
C LEU A 269 6.17 28.32 8.42
N ALA A 270 6.34 27.64 7.28
CA ALA A 270 6.76 26.24 7.19
C ALA A 270 7.51 25.98 5.87
N TYR A 271 8.49 25.09 5.91
CA TYR A 271 9.21 24.60 4.74
C TYR A 271 9.56 23.12 4.91
N TRP A 272 8.81 22.26 4.26
CA TRP A 272 8.95 20.81 4.33
C TRP A 272 10.04 20.35 3.36
N ASP A 273 11.28 20.25 3.84
CA ASP A 273 12.35 19.68 3.02
C ASP A 273 12.17 18.16 2.94
N THR A 274 11.62 17.72 1.82
CA THR A 274 11.28 16.32 1.56
C THR A 274 12.51 15.41 1.43
N THR A 275 13.73 15.98 1.41
CA THR A 275 14.99 15.21 1.41
C THR A 275 15.61 15.01 2.79
N VAL A 276 15.07 15.65 3.83
CA VAL A 276 15.53 15.44 5.20
C VAL A 276 14.96 14.12 5.75
N GLY A 277 15.84 13.32 6.35
CA GLY A 277 15.50 12.06 7.01
C GLY A 277 16.01 10.79 6.30
N TYR A 278 16.63 10.90 5.12
CA TYR A 278 17.26 9.74 4.47
C TYR A 278 18.41 9.18 5.31
N THR A 279 18.43 7.85 5.41
CA THR A 279 19.51 7.05 5.99
C THR A 279 19.96 5.98 5.00
N ASP A 280 21.02 5.24 5.33
CA ASP A 280 21.39 4.04 4.57
C ASP A 280 20.33 2.94 4.64
N THR A 281 19.50 2.96 5.69
CA THR A 281 18.38 2.04 5.94
C THR A 281 17.01 2.60 5.52
N GLY A 282 16.94 3.62 4.65
CA GLY A 282 15.67 4.13 4.14
C GLY A 282 15.22 5.47 4.74
N ILE A 283 13.90 5.72 4.70
CA ILE A 283 13.26 6.95 5.14
C ILE A 283 11.84 6.68 5.66
N GLY A 284 11.45 7.33 6.76
CA GLY A 284 10.12 7.16 7.37
C GLY A 284 9.03 8.07 6.79
N ASP A 285 7.83 7.98 7.36
CA ASP A 285 6.64 8.73 6.90
C ASP A 285 6.61 10.21 7.33
N THR A 286 7.50 10.60 8.24
CA THR A 286 7.59 11.99 8.71
C THR A 286 8.31 12.86 7.68
N VAL A 287 7.66 13.92 7.24
CA VAL A 287 8.22 14.96 6.38
C VAL A 287 8.60 16.15 7.26
N THR A 288 9.90 16.42 7.33
CA THR A 288 10.45 17.39 8.28
C THR A 288 10.24 18.82 7.79
N ASP A 289 9.48 19.60 8.55
CA ASP A 289 9.54 21.06 8.49
C ASP A 289 10.90 21.55 9.01
N THR A 290 11.66 22.20 8.14
CA THR A 290 12.96 22.82 8.44
C THR A 290 12.85 24.33 8.73
N GLY A 291 11.61 24.85 8.73
CA GLY A 291 11.27 26.19 9.17
C GLY A 291 11.37 26.37 10.69
N PRO A 292 11.08 27.58 11.19
CA PRO A 292 11.30 27.96 12.59
C PRO A 292 10.30 27.34 13.59
N HIS A 293 9.28 26.62 13.11
CA HIS A 293 8.14 26.18 13.92
C HIS A 293 8.04 24.66 14.10
N GLY A 294 8.79 23.87 13.32
CA GLY A 294 8.79 22.42 13.44
C GLY A 294 7.43 21.79 13.17
N LEU A 295 6.66 22.35 12.22
CA LEU A 295 5.34 21.88 11.81
C LEU A 295 5.47 20.63 10.92
N HIS A 296 6.03 19.56 11.45
CA HIS A 296 6.28 18.33 10.71
C HIS A 296 4.97 17.75 10.15
N ALA A 297 5.04 17.20 8.94
CA ALA A 297 3.93 16.48 8.33
C ALA A 297 4.10 14.97 8.52
N THR A 298 3.00 14.23 8.62
CA THR A 298 3.01 12.76 8.67
C THR A 298 2.24 12.21 7.48
N GLY A 299 2.80 11.19 6.82
CA GLY A 299 2.12 10.50 5.72
C GLY A 299 0.98 9.59 6.20
N ILE A 300 -0.19 9.74 5.60
CA ILE A 300 -1.36 8.88 5.81
C ILE A 300 -1.52 7.98 4.58
N ASN A 301 -1.82 6.69 4.80
CA ASN A 301 -1.88 5.66 3.75
C ASN A 301 -0.61 5.54 2.88
N LYS A 302 0.58 5.68 3.51
CA LYS A 302 1.91 5.50 2.90
C LYS A 302 2.14 6.24 1.56
N PRO A 303 2.25 7.57 1.58
CA PRO A 303 2.91 8.32 0.51
C PRO A 303 4.24 7.65 0.15
N VAL A 304 4.49 7.42 -1.13
CA VAL A 304 5.68 6.70 -1.57
C VAL A 304 6.85 7.68 -1.63
N ARG A 305 7.83 7.53 -0.74
CA ARG A 305 9.09 8.30 -0.74
C ARG A 305 10.19 7.50 -1.43
N ALA A 306 11.42 8.01 -1.36
CA ALA A 306 12.54 7.52 -2.17
C ALA A 306 12.23 7.59 -3.68
N GLN A 307 11.53 8.66 -4.10
CA GLN A 307 11.19 8.94 -5.49
C GLN A 307 12.10 10.03 -6.05
N THR A 308 12.32 10.00 -7.36
CA THR A 308 13.08 11.06 -8.04
C THR A 308 12.41 12.42 -7.83
N GLY A 309 13.20 13.42 -7.44
CA GLY A 309 12.76 14.81 -7.27
C GLY A 309 12.88 15.63 -8.54
N TRP A 310 12.47 16.89 -8.47
CA TRP A 310 12.49 17.82 -9.62
C TRP A 310 13.91 18.01 -10.20
N ASN A 311 14.94 17.91 -9.36
CA ASN A 311 16.34 18.14 -9.70
C ASN A 311 17.09 16.85 -10.13
N TRP A 312 16.44 15.69 -10.14
CA TRP A 312 17.08 14.44 -10.53
C TRP A 312 17.63 14.50 -11.95
N ASN A 313 18.91 14.14 -12.12
CA ASN A 313 19.66 14.35 -13.37
C ASN A 313 20.10 13.04 -14.05
N GLY A 314 19.58 11.89 -13.62
CA GLY A 314 19.83 10.62 -14.28
C GLY A 314 21.14 9.92 -13.93
N ARG A 315 22.09 10.60 -13.25
CA ARG A 315 23.39 9.99 -12.92
C ARG A 315 23.31 9.03 -11.74
N ASN A 316 22.63 9.44 -10.68
CA ASN A 316 22.51 8.64 -9.46
C ASN A 316 21.21 7.82 -9.54
N ASP A 317 21.30 6.51 -9.33
CA ASP A 317 20.14 5.61 -9.31
C ASP A 317 19.75 5.18 -7.89
N CYS A 318 20.39 5.77 -6.88
CA CYS A 318 20.25 5.41 -5.48
C CYS A 318 20.19 6.67 -4.61
N PHE A 319 19.09 6.84 -3.87
CA PHE A 319 18.93 7.95 -2.93
C PHE A 319 20.01 7.99 -1.85
N ARG A 320 20.65 6.85 -1.54
CA ARG A 320 21.74 6.78 -0.55
C ARG A 320 23.00 7.51 -1.01
N LEU A 321 23.17 7.72 -2.32
CA LEU A 321 24.34 8.40 -2.89
C LEU A 321 24.10 9.90 -3.10
N ALA A 322 22.86 10.29 -3.37
CA ALA A 322 22.48 11.66 -3.68
C ALA A 322 21.08 11.99 -3.14
N PRO A 323 20.85 11.93 -1.80
CA PRO A 323 19.52 12.10 -1.21
C PRO A 323 18.84 13.43 -1.59
N GLU A 324 19.63 14.46 -1.88
CA GLU A 324 19.18 15.77 -2.34
C GLU A 324 18.45 15.74 -3.70
N GLU A 325 18.64 14.70 -4.51
CA GLU A 325 17.96 14.48 -5.79
C GLU A 325 16.65 13.66 -5.65
N TYR A 326 16.31 13.24 -4.43
CA TYR A 326 15.20 12.33 -4.12
C TYR A 326 14.15 12.98 -3.23
N GLY A 327 13.77 14.22 -3.56
CA GLY A 327 12.75 14.98 -2.84
C GLY A 327 11.31 14.62 -3.24
N GLY A 328 11.12 13.75 -4.23
CA GLY A 328 9.78 13.35 -4.66
C GLY A 328 9.07 12.52 -3.58
N ILE A 329 7.84 12.92 -3.26
CA ILE A 329 6.86 12.11 -2.53
C ILE A 329 5.70 11.86 -3.49
N GLU A 330 5.53 10.61 -3.92
CA GLU A 330 4.43 10.22 -4.82
C GLU A 330 3.19 9.89 -3.99
N LEU A 331 2.07 10.53 -4.37
CA LEU A 331 0.77 10.41 -3.74
C LEU A 331 -0.19 9.77 -4.74
N HIS A 332 -1.10 8.93 -4.24
CA HIS A 332 -2.11 8.24 -5.04
C HIS A 332 -3.49 8.35 -4.37
N ASP A 333 -4.53 8.62 -5.16
CA ASP A 333 -5.90 8.88 -4.68
C ASP A 333 -6.65 7.61 -4.20
N ASP A 334 -6.06 6.44 -4.38
CA ASP A 334 -6.66 5.14 -4.07
C ASP A 334 -5.81 4.24 -3.15
N SER A 335 -4.73 4.77 -2.57
CA SER A 335 -3.89 4.03 -1.59
C SER A 335 -4.63 3.71 -0.30
N ILE A 336 -4.46 2.50 0.22
CA ILE A 336 -5.00 2.06 1.51
C ILE A 336 -3.99 1.15 2.22
N ILE A 337 -3.68 1.50 3.47
CA ILE A 337 -2.77 0.74 4.32
C ILE A 337 -3.45 0.29 5.60
N ASP A 338 -4.33 1.11 6.16
CA ASP A 338 -5.12 0.78 7.33
C ASP A 338 -6.53 1.36 7.14
N CYS A 339 -7.56 0.54 7.29
CA CYS A 339 -8.93 1.01 7.20
C CYS A 339 -9.31 1.95 8.36
N GLY A 340 -8.59 1.90 9.49
CA GLY A 340 -8.81 2.78 10.64
C GLY A 340 -10.16 2.56 11.34
N TRP A 341 -10.72 1.35 11.21
CA TRP A 341 -12.00 0.99 11.78
C TRP A 341 -11.92 0.82 13.29
N ASP A 342 -13.00 1.17 13.98
CA ASP A 342 -13.18 0.88 15.40
C ASP A 342 -13.14 -0.64 15.64
N VAL A 343 -12.58 -1.01 16.79
CA VAL A 343 -12.59 -2.41 17.25
C VAL A 343 -14.03 -2.85 17.52
N THR A 344 -14.45 -3.92 16.84
CA THR A 344 -15.75 -4.56 17.02
C THR A 344 -15.71 -5.52 18.22
N ASN A 345 -14.68 -6.35 18.31
CA ASN A 345 -14.51 -7.30 19.41
C ASN A 345 -13.04 -7.62 19.68
N ARG A 346 -12.77 -8.22 20.85
CA ARG A 346 -11.42 -8.57 21.31
C ARG A 346 -11.39 -9.99 21.85
N LEU A 347 -10.26 -10.68 21.66
CA LEU A 347 -9.98 -11.99 22.23
C LEU A 347 -8.58 -11.98 22.84
N THR A 348 -8.45 -12.43 24.08
CA THR A 348 -7.15 -12.93 24.56
C THR A 348 -7.03 -14.37 24.10
N ILE A 349 -6.00 -14.69 23.30
CA ILE A 349 -5.89 -16.03 22.71
C ILE A 349 -5.82 -17.09 23.83
N PRO A 350 -6.74 -18.07 23.88
CA PRO A 350 -6.79 -19.03 24.98
C PRO A 350 -5.49 -19.82 25.15
N GLU A 351 -5.08 -20.03 26.41
CA GLU A 351 -3.83 -20.72 26.78
C GLU A 351 -3.74 -22.16 26.26
N ASN A 352 -4.88 -22.80 26.03
CA ASN A 352 -4.99 -24.18 25.53
C ASN A 352 -5.20 -24.27 24.02
N LEU A 353 -5.27 -23.15 23.30
CA LEU A 353 -5.46 -23.15 21.85
C LEU A 353 -4.20 -23.73 21.19
N LYS A 354 -4.40 -24.74 20.34
CA LYS A 354 -3.29 -25.37 19.61
C LYS A 354 -2.73 -24.41 18.57
N SER A 355 -1.48 -24.63 18.19
CA SER A 355 -0.97 -23.94 17.01
C SER A 355 -1.75 -24.39 15.77
N GLY A 356 -2.11 -23.47 14.89
CA GLY A 356 -2.87 -23.77 13.69
C GLY A 356 -3.41 -22.54 12.98
N VAL A 357 -4.23 -22.78 11.96
CA VAL A 357 -4.92 -21.76 11.17
C VAL A 357 -6.33 -21.57 11.73
N TYR A 358 -6.69 -20.34 12.06
CA TYR A 358 -7.97 -20.01 12.69
C TYR A 358 -8.68 -18.88 11.95
N ALA A 359 -9.98 -18.79 12.17
CA ALA A 359 -10.76 -17.62 11.81
C ALA A 359 -11.89 -17.38 12.80
N ILE A 360 -12.35 -16.13 12.87
CA ILE A 360 -13.73 -15.87 13.31
C ILE A 360 -14.62 -15.93 12.06
N ARG A 361 -15.49 -16.95 11.99
CA ARG A 361 -16.55 -17.04 10.98
C ARG A 361 -17.72 -16.18 11.46
N LEU A 362 -18.08 -15.17 10.67
CA LEU A 362 -19.22 -14.28 10.89
C LEU A 362 -20.31 -14.60 9.88
N CYS A 363 -21.55 -14.75 10.37
CA CYS A 363 -22.72 -14.96 9.53
C CYS A 363 -23.81 -13.93 9.86
N ALA A 364 -24.36 -13.29 8.84
CA ALA A 364 -25.58 -12.47 8.93
C ALA A 364 -26.52 -12.79 7.76
N GLY A 365 -27.81 -12.45 7.91
CA GLY A 365 -28.82 -12.79 6.92
C GLY A 365 -29.00 -14.31 6.80
N ASP A 366 -28.82 -14.87 5.60
CA ASP A 366 -28.85 -16.32 5.36
C ASP A 366 -27.51 -17.02 5.61
N GLY A 367 -26.46 -16.26 5.96
CA GLY A 367 -25.13 -16.79 6.24
C GLY A 367 -24.39 -17.30 5.00
N THR A 368 -24.71 -16.78 3.81
CA THR A 368 -24.06 -17.15 2.55
C THR A 368 -23.61 -15.92 1.75
N GLY A 369 -22.73 -16.13 0.77
CA GLY A 369 -22.28 -15.07 -0.12
C GLY A 369 -21.60 -13.91 0.64
N LEU A 370 -22.09 -12.70 0.45
CA LEU A 370 -21.57 -11.49 1.12
C LEU A 370 -21.97 -11.39 2.60
N GLY A 371 -22.94 -12.19 3.06
CA GLY A 371 -23.34 -12.29 4.46
C GLY A 371 -22.46 -13.23 5.30
N GLU A 372 -21.45 -13.88 4.69
CA GLU A 372 -20.46 -14.73 5.35
C GLU A 372 -19.05 -14.10 5.24
N GLU A 373 -18.34 -14.00 6.36
CA GLU A 373 -16.95 -13.50 6.43
C GLU A 373 -16.09 -14.38 7.33
N TYR A 374 -14.80 -14.51 7.00
CA TYR A 374 -13.79 -15.21 7.79
C TYR A 374 -12.64 -14.27 8.12
N LEU A 375 -12.55 -13.88 9.40
CA LEU A 375 -11.43 -13.08 9.92
C LEU A 375 -10.27 -14.01 10.25
N VAL A 376 -9.44 -14.32 9.25
CA VAL A 376 -8.34 -15.28 9.37
C VAL A 376 -7.17 -14.74 10.19
N PHE A 377 -6.59 -15.60 11.04
CA PHE A 377 -5.35 -15.37 11.77
C PHE A 377 -4.64 -16.69 12.09
N PHE A 378 -3.35 -16.62 12.41
CA PHE A 378 -2.52 -17.79 12.71
C PHE A 378 -2.14 -17.83 14.18
N VAL A 379 -2.34 -18.98 14.82
CA VAL A 379 -1.95 -19.21 16.21
C VAL A 379 -0.65 -20.00 16.22
N ARG A 380 0.42 -19.39 16.72
CA ARG A 380 1.72 -20.05 16.93
C ARG A 380 1.75 -20.78 18.26
N ALA A 381 2.63 -21.75 18.38
CA ALA A 381 2.92 -22.36 19.67
C ALA A 381 3.59 -21.36 20.62
N LYS A 382 3.09 -21.28 21.86
CA LYS A 382 3.73 -20.52 22.94
C LYS A 382 5.11 -21.06 23.31
N MET A 383 5.24 -22.39 23.28
CA MET A 383 6.50 -23.11 23.41
C MET A 383 6.50 -24.21 22.34
N PRO A 384 7.32 -24.08 21.28
CA PRO A 384 7.39 -25.08 20.23
C PRO A 384 7.73 -26.47 20.75
N LYS A 385 6.97 -27.48 20.34
CA LYS A 385 7.17 -28.89 20.72
C LYS A 385 7.13 -29.83 19.52
N ALA A 386 6.42 -29.46 18.47
CA ALA A 386 6.31 -30.28 17.28
C ALA A 386 7.65 -30.37 16.51
N PRO A 387 7.93 -31.50 15.85
CA PRO A 387 9.12 -31.64 15.01
C PRO A 387 9.01 -30.87 13.68
N ILE A 388 7.81 -30.54 13.24
CA ILE A 388 7.52 -29.92 11.94
C ILE A 388 6.93 -28.53 12.15
N ALA A 389 7.40 -27.55 11.38
CA ALA A 389 6.73 -26.27 11.19
C ALA A 389 6.19 -26.17 9.75
N LEU A 390 4.95 -25.72 9.60
CA LEU A 390 4.43 -25.21 8.35
C LEU A 390 4.63 -23.68 8.33
N LEU A 391 5.51 -23.20 7.44
CA LEU A 391 5.76 -21.79 7.22
C LEU A 391 4.75 -21.26 6.19
N ILE A 392 3.78 -20.50 6.70
CA ILE A 392 2.70 -19.86 5.96
C ILE A 392 3.23 -18.61 5.24
N PRO A 393 3.11 -18.51 3.91
CA PRO A 393 3.71 -17.45 3.12
C PRO A 393 2.87 -16.15 3.15
N THR A 394 2.69 -15.55 4.33
CA THR A 394 1.85 -14.36 4.51
C THR A 394 2.34 -13.14 3.73
N ALA A 395 3.64 -13.02 3.42
CA ALA A 395 4.14 -11.96 2.54
C ALA A 395 3.57 -12.11 1.12
N SER A 396 3.44 -13.35 0.66
CA SER A 396 2.83 -13.64 -0.64
C SER A 396 1.32 -13.41 -0.60
N TYR A 397 0.64 -13.64 0.53
CA TYR A 397 -0.78 -13.30 0.65
C TYR A 397 -1.01 -11.80 0.51
N LEU A 398 -0.16 -10.98 1.15
CA LEU A 398 -0.20 -9.52 1.00
C LEU A 398 0.08 -9.10 -0.43
N ALA A 399 1.03 -9.74 -1.11
CA ALA A 399 1.38 -9.38 -2.47
C ALA A 399 0.21 -9.54 -3.46
N TYR A 400 -0.65 -10.53 -3.24
CA TYR A 400 -1.82 -10.87 -4.04
C TYR A 400 -3.14 -10.36 -3.44
N ALA A 401 -3.10 -9.61 -2.34
CA ALA A 401 -4.29 -9.20 -1.61
C ALA A 401 -5.23 -8.34 -2.49
N ASN A 402 -6.42 -8.87 -2.76
CA ASN A 402 -7.49 -8.24 -3.54
C ASN A 402 -7.04 -7.86 -4.97
N ASP A 403 -6.36 -8.77 -5.69
CA ASP A 403 -5.88 -8.48 -7.05
C ASP A 403 -6.99 -8.20 -8.06
N HIS A 404 -6.76 -7.21 -8.93
CA HIS A 404 -7.68 -6.79 -9.98
C HIS A 404 -7.23 -7.21 -11.38
N LEU A 405 -6.22 -8.09 -11.49
CA LEU A 405 -5.63 -8.49 -12.76
C LEU A 405 -6.68 -8.95 -13.78
N THR A 406 -7.68 -9.71 -13.34
CA THR A 406 -8.77 -10.21 -14.20
C THR A 406 -9.59 -9.08 -14.84
N PHE A 407 -9.75 -7.94 -14.15
CA PHE A 407 -10.56 -6.83 -14.62
C PHE A 407 -9.75 -5.80 -15.41
N ASP A 408 -8.53 -5.47 -14.95
CA ASP A 408 -7.75 -4.37 -15.48
C ASP A 408 -6.68 -4.81 -16.50
N ALA A 409 -6.13 -6.03 -16.37
CA ALA A 409 -5.04 -6.49 -17.21
C ALA A 409 -5.58 -7.21 -18.46
N GLN A 410 -5.48 -6.56 -19.62
CA GLN A 410 -5.85 -7.14 -20.93
C GLN A 410 -5.13 -8.47 -21.23
N MET A 411 -3.98 -8.71 -20.59
CA MET A 411 -3.19 -9.92 -20.74
C MET A 411 -3.63 -11.08 -19.83
N ALA A 412 -4.55 -10.87 -18.88
CA ALA A 412 -4.95 -11.91 -17.92
C ALA A 412 -5.52 -13.15 -18.63
N GLN A 413 -6.49 -12.99 -19.54
CA GLN A 413 -7.08 -14.12 -20.27
C GLN A 413 -6.05 -14.88 -21.13
N PRO A 414 -5.15 -14.22 -21.91
CA PRO A 414 -4.03 -14.89 -22.56
C PRO A 414 -3.07 -15.64 -21.62
N ILE A 415 -2.80 -15.11 -20.42
CA ILE A 415 -1.92 -15.76 -19.44
C ILE A 415 -2.53 -17.06 -18.90
N VAL A 416 -3.84 -17.07 -18.65
CA VAL A 416 -4.52 -18.25 -18.09
C VAL A 416 -4.85 -19.27 -19.19
N GLY A 417 -5.13 -18.82 -20.40
CA GLY A 417 -5.55 -19.69 -21.50
C GLY A 417 -7.03 -20.10 -21.45
N GLN A 418 -7.82 -19.45 -20.59
CA GLN A 418 -9.27 -19.66 -20.48
C GLN A 418 -9.98 -18.36 -20.04
N THR A 419 -11.30 -18.34 -20.19
CA THR A 419 -12.13 -17.23 -19.70
C THR A 419 -12.12 -17.20 -18.17
N PRO A 420 -11.92 -16.02 -17.54
CA PRO A 420 -11.99 -15.89 -16.09
C PRO A 420 -13.33 -16.32 -15.50
N ILE A 421 -13.31 -16.82 -14.26
CA ILE A 421 -14.49 -17.22 -13.50
C ILE A 421 -14.66 -16.23 -12.36
N VAL A 422 -15.63 -15.33 -12.52
CA VAL A 422 -15.88 -14.21 -11.60
C VAL A 422 -17.08 -14.53 -10.71
N SER A 423 -17.00 -14.21 -9.43
CA SER A 423 -18.07 -14.35 -8.43
C SER A 423 -18.55 -12.99 -7.91
N ASP A 424 -19.67 -12.96 -7.20
CA ASP A 424 -20.27 -11.72 -6.70
C ASP A 424 -19.32 -10.94 -5.77
N ILE A 425 -18.52 -11.65 -4.98
CA ILE A 425 -17.53 -11.03 -4.11
C ILE A 425 -16.41 -10.32 -4.89
N ASP A 426 -16.03 -10.84 -6.06
CA ASP A 426 -15.02 -10.21 -6.90
C ASP A 426 -15.54 -8.90 -7.50
N ILE A 427 -16.84 -8.86 -7.84
CA ILE A 427 -17.50 -7.65 -8.33
C ILE A 427 -17.57 -6.60 -7.21
N GLU A 428 -17.90 -7.00 -5.99
CA GLU A 428 -17.96 -6.10 -4.83
C GLU A 428 -16.60 -5.46 -4.52
N VAL A 429 -15.53 -6.28 -4.51
CA VAL A 429 -14.16 -5.81 -4.29
C VAL A 429 -13.74 -4.83 -5.38
N TYR A 430 -14.00 -5.16 -6.65
CA TYR A 430 -13.62 -4.30 -7.78
C TYR A 430 -14.36 -2.96 -7.80
N GLN A 431 -15.62 -2.92 -7.33
CA GLN A 431 -16.42 -1.68 -7.29
C GLN A 431 -16.08 -0.76 -6.12
N SER A 432 -15.45 -1.30 -5.07
CA SER A 432 -15.32 -0.60 -3.79
C SER A 432 -13.84 -0.31 -3.47
N PRO A 433 -13.38 0.95 -3.60
CA PRO A 433 -11.97 1.27 -3.41
C PRO A 433 -11.47 0.99 -2.00
N GLU A 434 -12.35 0.92 -0.99
CA GLU A 434 -12.01 0.64 0.41
C GLU A 434 -11.29 -0.71 0.67
N PHE A 435 -11.36 -1.65 -0.26
CA PHE A 435 -10.59 -2.91 -0.18
C PHE A 435 -9.12 -2.73 -0.55
N GLY A 436 -8.76 -1.62 -1.19
CA GLY A 436 -7.43 -1.30 -1.70
C GLY A 436 -6.97 -2.24 -2.82
N LEU A 437 -5.70 -2.15 -3.20
CA LEU A 437 -5.14 -2.84 -4.36
C LEU A 437 -4.08 -3.89 -4.00
N SER A 438 -3.81 -4.81 -4.92
CA SER A 438 -2.71 -5.78 -4.85
C SER A 438 -1.41 -5.17 -5.39
N THR A 439 -0.26 -5.75 -5.01
CA THR A 439 1.04 -5.35 -5.60
C THR A 439 1.17 -5.74 -7.08
N TYR A 440 0.20 -6.49 -7.60
CA TYR A 440 0.06 -6.80 -9.02
C TYR A 440 -0.73 -5.75 -9.81
N ASP A 441 -1.38 -4.82 -9.13
CA ASP A 441 -2.20 -3.80 -9.76
C ASP A 441 -1.42 -2.51 -10.02
N HIS A 442 -2.10 -1.57 -10.67
CA HIS A 442 -1.68 -0.19 -10.76
C HIS A 442 -2.66 0.66 -9.96
N HIS A 443 -2.13 1.68 -9.28
CA HIS A 443 -2.94 2.80 -8.84
C HIS A 443 -3.72 3.40 -10.01
N ARG A 444 -4.81 4.08 -9.71
CA ARG A 444 -5.71 4.70 -10.68
C ARG A 444 -4.99 5.68 -11.60
N ASP A 445 -3.89 6.27 -11.14
CA ASP A 445 -3.02 7.17 -11.90
C ASP A 445 -2.04 6.45 -12.86
N GLY A 446 -1.96 5.12 -12.77
CA GLY A 446 -1.12 4.25 -13.57
C GLY A 446 0.24 3.92 -12.94
N ALA A 447 0.53 4.36 -11.72
CA ALA A 447 1.72 3.92 -10.98
C ALA A 447 1.55 2.48 -10.49
N GLY A 448 2.65 1.73 -10.38
CA GLY A 448 2.61 0.38 -9.82
C GLY A 448 2.44 0.40 -8.30
N VAL A 449 1.57 -0.47 -7.77
CA VAL A 449 1.30 -0.53 -6.32
C VAL A 449 2.48 -1.22 -5.61
N CYS A 450 3.19 -0.47 -4.78
CA CYS A 450 4.38 -0.96 -4.07
C CYS A 450 4.14 -1.31 -2.60
N TYR A 451 3.03 -0.86 -2.01
CA TYR A 451 2.63 -1.22 -0.64
C TYR A 451 1.39 -2.11 -0.63
N SER A 452 1.36 -3.06 0.31
CA SER A 452 0.16 -3.82 0.64
C SER A 452 0.13 -4.12 2.14
N SER A 453 -1.07 -4.19 2.71
CA SER A 453 -1.28 -4.40 4.14
C SER A 453 -2.42 -5.37 4.45
N TYR A 454 -2.36 -6.02 5.62
CA TYR A 454 -3.44 -6.87 6.15
C TYR A 454 -4.41 -6.13 7.09
N ARG A 455 -4.20 -4.83 7.39
CA ARG A 455 -5.16 -4.02 8.17
C ARG A 455 -6.30 -3.46 7.32
N ARG A 456 -6.83 -4.32 6.47
CA ARG A 456 -7.96 -4.12 5.57
C ARG A 456 -8.57 -5.50 5.27
N PRO A 457 -9.84 -5.59 4.87
CA PRO A 457 -10.41 -6.88 4.49
C PRO A 457 -9.69 -7.46 3.27
N ILE A 458 -9.10 -8.65 3.41
CA ILE A 458 -8.47 -9.38 2.30
C ILE A 458 -9.36 -10.57 1.95
N VAL A 459 -10.15 -10.40 0.89
CA VAL A 459 -11.10 -11.44 0.43
C VAL A 459 -10.36 -12.69 -0.04
N ALA A 460 -9.19 -12.52 -0.65
CA ALA A 460 -8.36 -13.62 -1.11
C ALA A 460 -7.86 -14.54 0.03
N MET A 461 -7.99 -14.10 1.29
CA MET A 461 -7.73 -14.90 2.48
C MET A 461 -8.97 -15.57 3.07
N ARG A 462 -10.16 -15.47 2.45
CA ARG A 462 -11.30 -16.31 2.87
C ARG A 462 -11.03 -17.76 2.48
N PRO A 463 -11.29 -18.76 3.34
CA PRO A 463 -10.88 -20.14 3.09
C PRO A 463 -11.60 -20.79 1.90
N LYS A 464 -12.81 -20.31 1.57
CA LYS A 464 -13.59 -20.79 0.42
C LYS A 464 -13.31 -20.00 -0.88
N TYR A 465 -12.40 -19.02 -0.84
CA TYR A 465 -12.14 -18.17 -1.99
C TYR A 465 -11.52 -18.96 -3.15
N ARG A 466 -11.94 -18.63 -4.38
CA ARG A 466 -11.40 -19.16 -5.62
C ARG A 466 -10.97 -17.99 -6.47
N GLN A 467 -9.72 -18.00 -6.94
CA GLN A 467 -9.15 -16.87 -7.66
C GLN A 467 -9.89 -16.63 -8.99
N THR A 468 -10.21 -15.37 -9.26
CA THR A 468 -10.92 -14.92 -10.48
C THR A 468 -10.32 -15.43 -11.79
N MET A 469 -8.98 -15.51 -11.86
CA MET A 469 -8.26 -15.85 -13.08
C MET A 469 -8.60 -17.24 -13.62
N SER A 470 -8.75 -18.23 -12.75
CA SER A 470 -8.92 -19.64 -13.16
C SER A 470 -10.01 -20.40 -12.41
N GLY A 471 -10.64 -19.77 -11.41
CA GLY A 471 -11.65 -20.41 -10.57
C GLY A 471 -11.10 -21.60 -9.79
N VAL A 472 -9.83 -21.55 -9.37
CA VAL A 472 -9.18 -22.54 -8.48
C VAL A 472 -8.64 -21.86 -7.23
N THR A 473 -8.23 -22.65 -6.24
CA THR A 473 -7.58 -22.11 -5.04
C THR A 473 -6.20 -21.55 -5.37
N TRP A 474 -5.85 -20.41 -4.76
CA TRP A 474 -4.55 -19.73 -4.93
C TRP A 474 -4.14 -19.14 -3.59
N GLN A 475 -2.85 -19.16 -3.24
CA GLN A 475 -2.36 -18.65 -1.95
C GLN A 475 -3.04 -19.34 -0.75
N PHE A 476 -3.73 -18.58 0.11
CA PHE A 476 -4.24 -19.09 1.39
C PHE A 476 -5.17 -20.32 1.28
N PRO A 477 -6.24 -20.31 0.46
CA PRO A 477 -7.06 -21.51 0.25
C PRO A 477 -6.29 -22.73 -0.28
N ALA A 478 -5.23 -22.52 -1.07
CA ALA A 478 -4.39 -23.59 -1.59
C ALA A 478 -3.47 -24.17 -0.50
N ASP A 479 -2.97 -23.33 0.40
CA ASP A 479 -2.13 -23.77 1.52
C ASP A 479 -2.91 -24.58 2.56
N LEU A 480 -4.23 -24.37 2.67
CA LEU A 480 -5.10 -25.26 3.45
C LEU A 480 -5.08 -26.72 2.92
N SER A 481 -4.74 -26.98 1.67
CA SER A 481 -4.55 -28.36 1.20
C SER A 481 -3.33 -29.03 1.84
N ILE A 482 -2.29 -28.28 2.21
CA ILE A 482 -1.15 -28.80 2.98
C ILE A 482 -1.57 -29.07 4.43
N VAL A 483 -2.36 -28.18 5.03
CA VAL A 483 -2.94 -28.37 6.37
C VAL A 483 -3.77 -29.66 6.41
N ALA A 484 -4.72 -29.81 5.49
CA ALA A 484 -5.55 -31.02 5.40
C ALA A 484 -4.72 -32.30 5.22
N TRP A 485 -3.64 -32.26 4.43
CA TRP A 485 -2.74 -33.39 4.26
C TRP A 485 -1.99 -33.74 5.55
N LEU A 486 -1.48 -32.73 6.27
CA LEU A 486 -0.80 -32.92 7.56
C LEU A 486 -1.74 -33.53 8.60
N GLU A 487 -2.98 -33.03 8.69
CA GLU A 487 -4.03 -33.54 9.56
C GLU A 487 -4.44 -34.97 9.21
N HIS A 488 -4.69 -35.24 7.92
CA HIS A 488 -5.08 -36.57 7.43
C HIS A 488 -4.00 -37.62 7.71
N CYS A 489 -2.73 -37.26 7.54
CA CYS A 489 -1.60 -38.14 7.85
C CYS A 489 -1.24 -38.17 9.34
N ASN A 490 -1.92 -37.39 10.18
CA ASN A 490 -1.69 -37.29 11.63
C ASN A 490 -0.24 -36.95 11.98
N TYR A 491 0.34 -35.97 11.26
CA TYR A 491 1.64 -35.41 11.59
C TYR A 491 1.54 -34.42 12.76
N ASP A 492 2.54 -34.43 13.63
CA ASP A 492 2.69 -33.42 14.68
C ASP A 492 3.42 -32.19 14.09
N TYR A 493 2.68 -31.10 13.93
CA TYR A 493 3.16 -29.85 13.34
C TYR A 493 2.62 -28.63 14.07
N GLU A 494 3.33 -27.51 13.91
CA GLU A 494 2.90 -26.18 14.33
C GLU A 494 3.00 -25.22 13.14
N VAL A 495 2.39 -24.05 13.23
CA VAL A 495 2.44 -23.02 12.17
C VAL A 495 3.32 -21.84 12.56
N LEU A 496 4.01 -21.30 11.56
CA LEU A 496 4.72 -20.03 11.59
C LEU A 496 4.30 -19.21 10.37
N THR A 497 4.42 -17.89 10.44
CA THR A 497 4.21 -17.01 9.29
C THR A 497 5.53 -16.39 8.82
N ASP A 498 5.53 -15.85 7.60
CA ASP A 498 6.65 -15.02 7.12
C ASP A 498 6.94 -13.85 8.08
N GLU A 499 5.92 -13.23 8.67
CA GLU A 499 6.11 -12.15 9.63
C GLU A 499 6.92 -12.60 10.87
N ASP A 500 6.65 -13.81 11.35
CA ASP A 500 7.38 -14.41 12.47
C ASP A 500 8.84 -14.64 12.13
N LEU A 501 9.09 -15.18 10.94
CA LEU A 501 10.44 -15.43 10.45
C LEU A 501 11.19 -14.12 10.19
N HIS A 502 10.53 -13.09 9.67
CA HIS A 502 11.13 -11.78 9.47
C HIS A 502 11.51 -11.13 10.80
N LYS A 503 10.67 -11.25 11.84
CA LYS A 503 10.93 -10.67 13.17
C LYS A 503 12.01 -11.43 13.95
N GLU A 504 12.01 -12.76 13.89
CA GLU A 504 12.84 -13.60 14.77
C GLU A 504 14.04 -14.24 14.05
N GLY A 505 14.11 -14.16 12.72
CA GLY A 505 15.15 -14.78 11.91
C GLY A 505 15.23 -16.29 12.14
N VAL A 506 16.45 -16.85 12.10
CA VAL A 506 16.69 -18.29 12.30
C VAL A 506 16.14 -18.82 13.64
N ALA A 507 15.98 -17.96 14.66
CA ALA A 507 15.45 -18.35 15.96
C ALA A 507 13.99 -18.83 15.87
N ALA A 508 13.21 -18.35 14.89
CA ALA A 508 11.86 -18.82 14.64
C ALA A 508 11.84 -20.28 14.15
N LEU A 509 12.85 -20.68 13.37
CA LEU A 509 12.93 -22.01 12.72
C LEU A 509 13.70 -23.04 13.57
N SER A 510 14.68 -22.57 14.35
CA SER A 510 15.60 -23.42 15.14
C SER A 510 14.95 -24.46 16.06
N PRO A 511 13.75 -24.23 16.64
CA PRO A 511 13.08 -25.25 17.44
C PRO A 511 12.62 -26.49 16.66
N TYR A 512 12.48 -26.37 15.34
CA TYR A 512 11.90 -27.40 14.47
C TYR A 512 12.99 -28.26 13.80
N LYS A 513 12.66 -29.52 13.51
CA LYS A 513 13.56 -30.41 12.75
C LYS A 513 13.34 -30.27 11.24
N CYS A 514 12.12 -29.93 10.85
CA CYS A 514 11.70 -29.79 9.47
C CYS A 514 10.78 -28.58 9.31
N VAL A 515 11.02 -27.78 8.28
CA VAL A 515 10.14 -26.68 7.86
C VAL A 515 9.56 -27.03 6.50
N ILE A 516 8.25 -26.87 6.35
CA ILE A 516 7.50 -27.06 5.09
C ILE A 516 7.01 -25.68 4.64
N THR A 517 7.22 -25.32 3.38
CA THR A 517 6.68 -24.07 2.83
C THR A 517 5.22 -24.23 2.39
N GLY A 518 4.52 -23.11 2.21
CA GLY A 518 3.29 -23.08 1.41
C GLY A 518 3.50 -23.44 -0.07
N THR A 519 2.40 -23.40 -0.82
CA THR A 519 2.28 -23.71 -2.25
C THR A 519 2.87 -22.62 -3.16
N HIS A 520 2.97 -21.37 -2.69
CA HIS A 520 3.52 -20.25 -3.48
C HIS A 520 4.25 -19.17 -2.65
N PRO A 521 5.39 -19.50 -2.00
CA PRO A 521 6.17 -18.54 -1.19
C PRO A 521 7.01 -17.59 -2.06
N GLU A 522 6.37 -16.78 -2.90
CA GLU A 522 7.03 -15.96 -3.93
C GLU A 522 7.79 -14.75 -3.37
N TYR A 523 7.24 -14.10 -2.33
CA TYR A 523 7.75 -12.85 -1.79
C TYR A 523 8.50 -13.10 -0.48
N TYR A 524 9.75 -12.64 -0.39
CA TYR A 524 10.64 -13.01 0.72
C TYR A 524 11.61 -11.88 1.10
N SER A 525 11.83 -11.59 2.38
CA SER A 525 12.73 -10.55 2.87
C SER A 525 14.13 -11.08 3.15
N GLU A 526 15.11 -10.17 3.29
CA GLU A 526 16.50 -10.55 3.52
C GLU A 526 16.66 -11.37 4.80
N THR A 527 16.07 -10.89 5.91
CA THR A 527 16.09 -11.59 7.20
C THR A 527 15.50 -12.98 7.13
N MET A 528 14.42 -13.17 6.33
CA MET A 528 13.82 -14.48 6.14
C MET A 528 14.71 -15.40 5.31
N LEU A 529 15.34 -14.87 4.26
CA LEU A 529 16.25 -15.64 3.42
C LEU A 529 17.50 -16.08 4.20
N ASP A 530 18.07 -15.19 5.00
CA ASP A 530 19.17 -15.50 5.93
C ASP A 530 18.75 -16.56 6.94
N GLY A 531 17.59 -16.37 7.60
CA GLY A 531 17.08 -17.32 8.58
C GLY A 531 16.88 -18.72 8.03
N THR A 532 16.40 -18.83 6.79
CA THR A 532 16.21 -20.12 6.10
C THR A 532 17.54 -20.75 5.68
N GLU A 533 18.47 -19.97 5.13
CA GLU A 533 19.80 -20.47 4.75
C GLU A 533 20.57 -20.98 5.99
N ASP A 534 20.57 -20.22 7.08
CA ASP A 534 21.21 -20.60 8.34
C ASP A 534 20.56 -21.82 8.99
N PHE A 535 19.22 -21.92 8.93
CA PHE A 535 18.50 -23.10 9.42
C PHE A 535 18.96 -24.38 8.71
N VAL A 536 19.02 -24.36 7.37
CA VAL A 536 19.47 -25.52 6.57
C VAL A 536 20.95 -25.79 6.80
N ALA A 537 21.80 -24.76 6.82
CA ALA A 537 23.22 -24.90 7.10
C ALA A 537 23.50 -25.47 8.50
N GLY A 538 22.65 -25.16 9.47
CA GLY A 538 22.65 -25.71 10.83
C GLY A 538 22.14 -27.15 10.96
N GLY A 539 21.74 -27.80 9.86
CA GLY A 539 21.24 -29.18 9.83
C GLY A 539 19.72 -29.31 9.86
N GLY A 540 18.99 -28.19 9.79
CA GLY A 540 17.56 -28.15 9.56
C GLY A 540 17.18 -28.71 8.20
N ARG A 541 15.93 -29.19 8.06
CA ARG A 541 15.42 -29.79 6.83
C ARG A 541 14.33 -28.90 6.25
N LEU A 542 14.43 -28.55 4.98
CA LEU A 542 13.44 -27.74 4.28
C LEU A 542 12.72 -28.58 3.22
N ILE A 543 11.39 -28.57 3.24
CA ILE A 543 10.55 -29.11 2.17
C ILE A 543 9.87 -27.93 1.47
N TYR A 544 10.34 -27.65 0.27
CA TYR A 544 9.74 -26.66 -0.61
C TYR A 544 8.61 -27.32 -1.42
N MET A 545 7.37 -26.98 -1.10
CA MET A 545 6.15 -27.60 -1.67
C MET A 545 5.57 -26.84 -2.86
N GLY A 546 6.21 -25.74 -3.28
CA GLY A 546 5.60 -24.77 -4.20
C GLY A 546 6.29 -24.59 -5.55
N GLY A 547 5.79 -23.60 -6.29
CA GLY A 547 6.41 -23.03 -7.49
C GLY A 547 6.74 -21.54 -7.28
N ASN A 548 7.68 -20.99 -8.05
CA ASN A 548 8.07 -19.56 -7.99
C ASN A 548 8.52 -19.04 -6.60
N GLY A 549 9.03 -19.91 -5.73
CA GLY A 549 9.48 -19.52 -4.39
C GLY A 549 10.68 -18.57 -4.40
N TYR A 550 10.67 -17.62 -3.46
CA TYR A 550 11.76 -16.67 -3.14
C TYR A 550 12.18 -15.81 -4.34
N TYR A 551 11.21 -15.36 -5.13
CA TYR A 551 11.44 -14.65 -6.38
C TYR A 551 11.66 -13.15 -6.15
N TRP A 552 10.71 -12.47 -5.51
CA TRP A 552 10.77 -11.04 -5.21
C TRP A 552 11.38 -10.79 -3.84
N ASN A 553 12.26 -9.79 -3.74
CA ASN A 553 12.63 -9.25 -2.44
C ASN A 553 11.58 -8.27 -1.94
N VAL A 554 11.24 -8.39 -0.68
CA VAL A 554 10.30 -7.50 0.02
C VAL A 554 10.89 -7.06 1.34
N ASP A 555 10.27 -6.06 1.94
CA ASP A 555 10.59 -5.70 3.30
C ASP A 555 9.39 -5.12 4.04
N PHE A 556 9.54 -4.97 5.37
CA PHE A 556 8.51 -4.48 6.26
C PHE A 556 9.05 -3.32 7.10
N CYS A 557 8.21 -2.33 7.39
CA CYS A 557 8.56 -1.31 8.37
C CYS A 557 8.60 -1.95 9.78
N LYS A 558 9.66 -1.69 10.55
CA LYS A 558 9.85 -2.28 11.89
C LYS A 558 8.65 -2.11 12.82
N ASP A 559 8.07 -0.92 12.84
CA ASP A 559 6.96 -0.56 13.73
C ASP A 559 5.58 -0.83 13.11
N GLU A 560 5.55 -1.27 11.85
CA GLU A 560 4.34 -1.56 11.08
C GLU A 560 4.49 -2.87 10.29
N PRO A 561 4.65 -4.01 10.98
CA PRO A 561 4.87 -5.30 10.34
C PRO A 561 3.69 -5.72 9.44
N TRP A 562 2.55 -5.04 9.56
CA TRP A 562 1.39 -5.25 8.71
C TRP A 562 1.52 -4.70 7.30
N CYS A 563 2.49 -3.82 7.03
CA CYS A 563 2.67 -3.17 5.74
C CYS A 563 3.96 -3.69 5.07
N MET A 564 3.80 -4.29 3.89
CA MET A 564 4.88 -4.81 3.07
C MET A 564 5.21 -3.84 1.93
N GLU A 565 6.49 -3.61 1.66
CA GLU A 565 6.99 -2.94 0.45
C GLU A 565 7.56 -3.94 -0.56
N VAL A 566 7.25 -3.74 -1.83
CA VAL A 566 7.94 -4.37 -2.96
C VAL A 566 8.13 -3.38 -4.10
N ARG A 567 9.32 -3.36 -4.69
CA ARG A 567 9.60 -2.59 -5.92
C ARG A 567 9.94 -3.53 -7.07
N LYS A 568 9.00 -3.69 -8.01
CA LYS A 568 9.19 -4.52 -9.21
C LYS A 568 10.00 -3.73 -10.24
N LEU A 569 11.23 -4.16 -10.52
CA LEU A 569 12.18 -3.40 -11.35
C LEU A 569 12.07 -3.76 -12.85
N ASP A 570 13.21 -3.97 -13.51
CA ASP A 570 13.36 -4.05 -14.97
C ASP A 570 13.56 -5.48 -15.50
N SER A 571 13.55 -6.49 -14.62
CA SER A 571 13.84 -7.90 -14.97
C SER A 571 12.72 -8.87 -14.60
N GLY A 572 12.63 -9.97 -15.36
CA GLY A 572 11.73 -11.09 -15.07
C GLY A 572 10.25 -10.81 -15.34
N MET A 573 9.41 -11.82 -15.08
CA MET A 573 7.95 -11.67 -15.16
C MET A 573 7.46 -10.75 -14.06
N ARG A 574 6.67 -9.72 -14.40
CA ARG A 574 6.21 -8.68 -13.48
C ARG A 574 4.97 -7.97 -14.04
N ALA A 575 4.18 -7.38 -13.14
CA ALA A 575 2.96 -6.67 -13.50
C ALA A 575 3.21 -5.22 -13.92
N TRP A 576 4.23 -4.59 -13.35
CA TRP A 576 4.62 -3.20 -13.59
C TRP A 576 6.12 -3.03 -13.39
N ASN A 577 6.65 -1.88 -13.82
CA ASN A 577 8.07 -1.55 -13.72
C ASN A 577 8.24 -0.25 -12.95
N ALA A 578 9.09 -0.26 -11.93
CA ALA A 578 9.55 0.95 -11.25
C ALA A 578 10.20 1.91 -12.26
N LYS A 579 10.01 3.22 -12.05
CA LYS A 579 10.59 4.23 -12.94
C LYS A 579 12.12 4.32 -12.71
N PRO A 580 12.88 4.83 -13.69
CA PRO A 580 14.31 5.03 -13.53
C PRO A 580 14.67 5.80 -12.26
N GLY A 581 15.68 5.33 -11.53
CA GLY A 581 16.16 5.95 -10.29
C GLY A 581 15.41 5.51 -9.03
N GLU A 582 14.27 4.83 -9.12
CA GLU A 582 13.35 4.58 -8.00
C GLU A 582 13.41 3.14 -7.49
N HIS A 583 14.60 2.54 -7.59
CA HIS A 583 14.80 1.09 -7.41
C HIS A 583 15.00 0.64 -5.96
N TYR A 584 15.15 1.57 -5.01
CA TYR A 584 15.50 1.27 -3.63
C TYR A 584 14.30 1.49 -2.72
N MET A 585 14.02 0.53 -1.85
CA MET A 585 12.85 0.56 -0.97
C MET A 585 12.97 1.67 0.08
N GLN A 586 11.85 2.33 0.37
CA GLN A 586 11.83 3.37 1.40
C GLN A 586 11.98 2.75 2.80
N THR A 587 11.47 1.53 2.99
CA THR A 587 11.50 0.79 4.26
C THR A 587 12.91 0.53 4.78
N THR A 588 13.82 0.06 3.92
CA THR A 588 15.15 -0.43 4.33
C THR A 588 16.31 0.08 3.51
N GLY A 589 16.06 0.85 2.44
CA GLY A 589 17.12 1.30 1.53
C GLY A 589 17.81 0.18 0.75
N GLN A 590 17.28 -1.05 0.84
CA GLN A 590 17.70 -2.16 -0.01
C GLN A 590 17.19 -1.95 -1.44
N LYS A 591 17.99 -2.36 -2.42
CA LYS A 591 17.55 -2.39 -3.82
C LYS A 591 16.45 -3.44 -3.96
N GLY A 592 15.30 -3.05 -4.50
CA GLY A 592 14.20 -3.96 -4.83
C GLY A 592 14.53 -4.92 -5.98
N GLY A 593 13.51 -5.61 -6.47
CA GLY A 593 13.59 -6.49 -7.62
C GLY A 593 13.72 -7.98 -7.26
N LEU A 594 14.42 -8.71 -8.13
CA LEU A 594 14.55 -10.16 -7.98
C LEU A 594 15.75 -10.51 -7.11
N TRP A 595 15.59 -11.48 -6.22
CA TRP A 595 16.70 -12.05 -5.46
C TRP A 595 17.84 -12.56 -6.35
N LYS A 596 17.51 -13.07 -7.55
CA LYS A 596 18.49 -13.46 -8.57
C LYS A 596 19.41 -12.32 -8.99
N ASN A 597 18.89 -11.09 -9.11
CA ASN A 597 19.69 -9.92 -9.49
C ASN A 597 20.54 -9.40 -8.34
N LEU A 598 20.21 -9.78 -7.10
CA LEU A 598 20.97 -9.48 -5.90
C LEU A 598 22.00 -10.59 -5.59
N GLY A 599 22.21 -11.55 -6.50
CA GLY A 599 23.17 -12.63 -6.32
C GLY A 599 22.71 -13.75 -5.38
N ARG A 600 21.44 -13.77 -4.99
CA ARG A 600 20.82 -14.78 -4.12
C ARG A 600 19.65 -15.50 -4.81
N PRO A 601 19.82 -16.08 -6.02
CA PRO A 601 18.72 -16.75 -6.71
C PRO A 601 18.17 -17.93 -5.88
N PRO A 602 16.86 -18.28 -6.01
CA PRO A 602 16.23 -19.35 -5.23
C PRO A 602 16.98 -20.69 -5.26
N GLN A 603 17.67 -21.01 -6.35
CA GLN A 603 18.47 -22.23 -6.49
C GLN A 603 19.54 -22.40 -5.39
N LYS A 604 20.03 -21.30 -4.79
CA LYS A 604 20.99 -21.36 -3.69
C LYS A 604 20.38 -21.89 -2.39
N ALA A 605 19.10 -21.61 -2.13
CA ALA A 605 18.40 -22.00 -0.92
C ALA A 605 17.50 -23.23 -1.13
N LEU A 606 16.79 -23.30 -2.25
CA LEU A 606 15.77 -24.31 -2.54
C LEU A 606 16.23 -25.42 -3.51
N GLY A 607 17.40 -25.27 -4.13
CA GLY A 607 17.90 -26.18 -5.19
C GLY A 607 17.24 -26.00 -6.56
N VAL A 608 16.04 -25.40 -6.62
CA VAL A 608 15.29 -25.04 -7.84
C VAL A 608 14.89 -23.57 -7.81
N GLY A 609 14.43 -23.02 -8.93
CA GLY A 609 13.92 -21.65 -9.00
C GLY A 609 13.02 -21.42 -10.20
N PHE A 610 12.41 -20.25 -10.29
CA PHE A 610 11.46 -19.90 -11.35
C PHE A 610 12.06 -20.07 -12.75
N ILE A 611 11.28 -20.69 -13.65
CA ILE A 611 11.63 -20.91 -15.06
C ILE A 611 10.48 -20.46 -15.97
N SER A 612 9.24 -20.80 -15.62
CA SER A 612 8.04 -20.52 -16.43
C SER A 612 6.77 -20.56 -15.58
N GLN A 613 5.70 -19.94 -16.06
CA GLN A 613 4.35 -20.04 -15.51
C GLN A 613 3.33 -20.35 -16.61
N GLY A 614 2.21 -20.99 -16.23
CA GLY A 614 1.05 -21.26 -17.07
C GLY A 614 -0.07 -21.85 -16.22
N PHE A 615 -1.32 -21.57 -16.58
CA PHE A 615 -2.48 -21.87 -15.71
C PHE A 615 -3.59 -22.69 -16.39
N GLU A 616 -3.39 -23.14 -17.63
CA GLU A 616 -4.42 -23.90 -18.38
C GLU A 616 -4.60 -25.33 -17.82
N SER A 617 -3.51 -26.05 -17.56
CA SER A 617 -3.55 -27.40 -17.00
C SER A 617 -2.24 -27.76 -16.29
N CYS A 618 -2.30 -28.71 -15.35
CA CYS A 618 -1.13 -29.31 -14.72
C CYS A 618 -0.88 -30.74 -15.25
N ARG A 619 0.37 -31.18 -15.23
CA ARG A 619 0.78 -32.54 -15.62
C ARG A 619 1.69 -33.13 -14.54
N PRO A 620 1.56 -34.42 -14.19
CA PRO A 620 2.51 -35.07 -13.30
C PRO A 620 3.90 -35.11 -13.95
N SER A 621 4.95 -34.99 -13.15
CA SER A 621 6.33 -35.14 -13.61
C SER A 621 6.57 -36.57 -14.12
N GLY A 622 7.04 -36.72 -15.36
CA GLY A 622 7.52 -38.00 -15.88
C GLY A 622 8.95 -38.28 -15.43
N VAL A 623 9.24 -39.48 -14.92
CA VAL A 623 10.62 -39.91 -14.69
C VAL A 623 11.24 -40.25 -16.04
N CYS A 624 12.11 -39.38 -16.55
CA CYS A 624 12.95 -39.72 -17.70
C CYS A 624 14.06 -40.68 -17.22
N GLN A 625 13.83 -41.99 -17.29
CA GLN A 625 14.90 -42.97 -17.14
C GLN A 625 15.85 -42.84 -18.33
N THR A 626 16.92 -42.04 -18.17
CA THR A 626 18.07 -42.14 -19.06
C THR A 626 18.75 -43.47 -18.75
N VAL A 627 18.46 -44.51 -19.54
CA VAL A 627 19.21 -45.77 -19.52
C VAL A 627 20.58 -45.50 -20.16
N GLY A 628 21.45 -44.83 -19.41
CA GLY A 628 22.85 -44.65 -19.77
C GLY A 628 23.56 -45.99 -19.62
N THR A 629 23.59 -46.79 -20.69
CA THR A 629 24.61 -47.84 -20.81
C THR A 629 25.96 -47.15 -20.99
N ALA A 630 26.65 -46.91 -19.88
CA ALA A 630 28.07 -46.59 -19.88
C ALA A 630 28.84 -47.80 -20.42
N ARG A 631 28.91 -47.95 -21.75
CA ARG A 631 29.94 -48.76 -22.38
C ARG A 631 31.23 -47.94 -22.36
N TYR A 632 32.03 -48.12 -21.31
CA TYR A 632 33.47 -47.88 -21.41
C TYR A 632 34.00 -48.76 -22.55
N ARG A 633 34.37 -48.14 -23.67
CA ARG A 633 35.30 -48.75 -24.62
C ARG A 633 36.70 -48.45 -24.11
N GLY A 634 37.39 -49.50 -23.66
CA GLY A 634 38.84 -49.50 -23.54
C GLY A 634 39.53 -49.57 -24.90
#